data_AF-A0A7K5WM52-F1
#
_entry.id   AF-A0A7K5WM52-F1
#
_cell.length_a   1.000
_cell.length_b   1.000
_cell.length_c   1.000
_cell.angle_alpha   90.00
_cell.angle_beta   90.00
_cell.angle_gamma   90.00
#
_symmetry.space_group_name_H-M   'P 1'
#
loop_
_entity.id
_entity.type
_entity.pdbx_description
1 polymer ?
#
loop_
_entity_poly.entity_id
_entity_poly.type
_entity_poly.pdbx_seq_one_letter_code
_entity_poly.pdbx_strand_id
1 'polypeptide(L)'
;ASSPTAEEATVKIDNGRDEGNGPDSCSNATRRKIAPFVMSFGFRVFGVVLIIVDIIVVILDLAISERKKGTEIPEVVSLAIALFFLIDVLLRVFVEGFRNYFQSKLNILDACIVVGTLLINLTYSFIDVDAAKEIPRMVIFLRVLRIVILIRIFRLASQKKQLEMVTRRMVSENKRRYMKDGFDLDLTYITDRIIAMSFPSSGKQSFYRNPIKEVARFLDTKHLDHYKVYNLCSEQGYDPKYFHYRVERIFIDDHNVPALQDMLKFTASVREWMSQDEKNIIAIHCKGGKGRTGTMVCTWLIDSDQFESAKESLDYFGERRTDRSTSTKFQGVETPSQSRYVGYYEILKNKYNLKLPPERQLKIKNLKIHTIHGVGKGNGTDMKVQIITRKQVVLQCVCANQKNCKLFFDSERDTVVIGLEDCPVLSGDVKVRFECSSALPKGYDDCPFFFWFNTSFIENNRLYLPRNELDNPHKSKTWKVYSETFAVEVNF
;
A
#
# COMPACT_ATOMS: atom_id res chain seq x y z
N ALA A 1 -25.78 49.45 19.77
CA ALA A 1 -24.44 48.92 19.47
C ALA A 1 -24.56 47.41 19.28
N SER A 2 -24.66 46.95 18.04
CA SER A 2 -24.64 45.53 17.68
C SER A 2 -23.30 45.24 17.02
N SER A 3 -22.44 44.50 17.71
CA SER A 3 -21.15 44.06 17.19
C SER A 3 -21.36 43.07 16.04
N PRO A 4 -20.67 43.21 14.90
CA PRO A 4 -20.68 42.19 13.87
C PRO A 4 -19.82 41.01 14.34
N THR A 5 -20.45 39.83 14.43
CA THR A 5 -19.76 38.54 14.60
C THR A 5 -18.89 38.29 13.36
N ALA A 6 -17.59 38.12 13.57
CA ALA A 6 -16.66 37.69 12.54
C ALA A 6 -17.07 36.30 12.04
N GLU A 7 -17.45 36.19 10.77
CA GLU A 7 -17.49 34.90 10.09
C GLU A 7 -16.06 34.36 10.01
N GLU A 8 -15.76 33.29 10.75
CA GLU A 8 -14.55 32.50 10.52
C GLU A 8 -14.60 31.98 9.09
N ALA A 9 -13.71 32.48 8.24
CA ALA A 9 -13.53 32.00 6.88
C ALA A 9 -13.11 30.53 6.93
N THR A 10 -14.07 29.62 6.74
CA THR A 10 -13.81 28.18 6.64
C THR A 10 -13.14 27.90 5.30
N VAL A 11 -11.80 27.83 5.30
CA VAL A 11 -11.02 27.47 4.11
C VAL A 11 -11.34 26.03 3.70
N LYS A 12 -12.07 25.87 2.59
CA LYS A 12 -12.53 24.57 2.09
C LYS A 12 -11.44 23.92 1.23
N ILE A 13 -10.67 23.01 1.83
CA ILE A 13 -9.59 22.26 1.18
C ILE A 13 -10.18 21.26 0.16
N ASP A 14 -9.59 21.18 -1.05
CA ASP A 14 -10.05 20.27 -2.11
C ASP A 14 -9.92 18.81 -1.68
N ASN A 15 -11.06 18.17 -1.44
CA ASN A 15 -11.14 16.78 -1.01
C ASN A 15 -11.01 15.77 -2.18
N GLY A 16 -10.88 16.26 -3.42
CA GLY A 16 -10.70 15.45 -4.62
C GLY A 16 -11.93 14.67 -5.07
N ARG A 17 -13.14 15.05 -4.63
CA ARG A 17 -14.42 14.46 -5.06
C ARG A 17 -15.39 15.54 -5.56
N ASP A 18 -16.24 15.18 -6.51
CA ASP A 18 -17.33 16.04 -6.96
C ASP A 18 -18.46 16.07 -5.91
N GLU A 19 -18.86 17.27 -5.49
CA GLU A 19 -20.00 17.47 -4.59
C GLU A 19 -21.31 17.40 -5.38
N GLY A 20 -21.83 16.19 -5.59
CA GLY A 20 -23.15 16.04 -6.18
C GLY A 20 -23.55 14.58 -6.37
N ASN A 21 -24.47 14.10 -5.54
CA ASN A 21 -25.44 13.09 -5.95
C ASN A 21 -26.67 13.15 -5.03
N GLY A 22 -27.82 13.51 -5.63
CA GLY A 22 -29.13 13.61 -4.99
C GLY A 22 -29.73 12.26 -4.57
N PRO A 23 -30.98 12.25 -4.06
CA PRO A 23 -31.55 11.12 -3.32
C PRO A 23 -31.78 9.87 -4.20
N ASP A 24 -31.41 8.70 -3.66
CA ASP A 24 -31.41 7.41 -4.35
C ASP A 24 -32.80 6.75 -4.44
N SER A 25 -33.13 6.19 -5.61
CA SER A 25 -34.21 5.19 -5.73
C SER A 25 -33.72 3.80 -5.28
N CYS A 26 -34.64 2.92 -4.85
CA CYS A 26 -34.35 1.56 -4.39
C CYS A 26 -33.56 0.71 -5.43
N SER A 27 -33.79 0.92 -6.73
CA SER A 27 -33.03 0.28 -7.81
C SER A 27 -31.55 0.70 -7.83
N ASN A 28 -31.27 1.97 -7.52
CA ASN A 28 -29.91 2.50 -7.46
C ASN A 28 -29.14 1.93 -6.26
N ALA A 29 -29.81 1.67 -5.13
CA ALA A 29 -29.18 1.07 -3.95
C ALA A 29 -28.70 -0.36 -4.21
N THR A 30 -29.52 -1.20 -4.86
CA THR A 30 -29.14 -2.59 -5.21
C THR A 30 -28.05 -2.61 -6.27
N ARG A 31 -28.15 -1.74 -7.28
CA ARG A 31 -27.11 -1.56 -8.30
C ARG A 31 -25.77 -1.13 -7.69
N ARG A 32 -25.78 -0.24 -6.70
CA ARG A 32 -24.58 0.18 -5.93
C ARG A 32 -23.97 -0.93 -5.09
N LYS A 33 -24.75 -1.91 -4.60
CA LYS A 33 -24.24 -3.07 -3.86
C LYS A 33 -23.59 -4.12 -4.76
N ILE A 34 -24.16 -4.34 -5.96
CA ILE A 34 -23.70 -5.39 -6.89
C ILE A 34 -22.54 -4.90 -7.77
N ALA A 35 -22.53 -3.62 -8.16
CA ALA A 35 -21.51 -3.06 -9.03
C ALA A 35 -20.06 -3.28 -8.53
N PRO A 36 -19.72 -3.11 -7.23
CA PRO A 36 -18.37 -3.36 -6.73
C PRO A 36 -17.92 -4.81 -6.91
N PHE A 37 -18.86 -5.77 -6.80
CA PHE A 37 -18.57 -7.19 -6.95
C PHE A 37 -18.33 -7.57 -8.43
N VAL A 38 -19.24 -7.15 -9.32
CA VAL A 38 -19.13 -7.42 -10.77
C VAL A 38 -17.92 -6.71 -11.39
N MET A 39 -17.57 -5.55 -10.85
CA MET A 39 -16.37 -4.81 -11.22
C MET A 39 -15.14 -5.22 -10.41
N SER A 40 -15.25 -6.19 -9.51
CA SER A 40 -14.12 -6.62 -8.69
C SER A 40 -13.06 -7.31 -9.55
N PHE A 41 -11.80 -7.10 -9.19
CA PHE A 41 -10.68 -7.73 -9.87
C PHE A 41 -10.73 -9.25 -9.79
N GLY A 42 -11.08 -9.80 -8.63
CA GLY A 42 -11.20 -11.25 -8.44
C GLY A 42 -12.20 -11.86 -9.42
N PHE A 43 -13.39 -11.26 -9.57
CA PHE A 43 -14.40 -11.71 -10.51
C PHE A 43 -13.93 -11.62 -11.97
N ARG A 44 -13.22 -10.54 -12.35
CA ARG A 44 -12.65 -10.39 -13.70
C ARG A 44 -11.56 -11.43 -13.99
N VAL A 45 -10.61 -11.61 -13.09
CA VAL A 45 -9.51 -12.59 -13.22
C VAL A 45 -10.07 -14.00 -13.28
N PHE A 46 -11.05 -14.32 -12.44
CA PHE A 46 -11.74 -15.61 -12.48
C PHE A 46 -12.37 -15.86 -13.85
N GLY A 47 -13.04 -14.86 -14.43
CA GLY A 47 -13.53 -14.94 -15.81
C GLY A 47 -12.44 -15.25 -16.84
N VAL A 48 -11.23 -14.66 -16.71
CA VAL A 48 -10.09 -14.98 -17.60
C VAL A 48 -9.62 -16.42 -17.42
N VAL A 49 -9.47 -16.86 -16.18
CA VAL A 49 -9.08 -18.24 -15.87
C VAL A 49 -10.08 -19.21 -16.47
N LEU A 50 -11.38 -18.94 -16.37
CA LEU A 50 -12.41 -19.78 -17.00
C LEU A 50 -12.32 -19.79 -18.53
N ILE A 51 -11.98 -18.66 -19.19
CA ILE A 51 -11.71 -18.66 -20.65
C ILE A 51 -10.52 -19.58 -20.97
N ILE A 52 -9.45 -19.52 -20.19
CA ILE A 52 -8.26 -20.37 -20.40
C ILE A 52 -8.61 -21.85 -20.19
N VAL A 53 -9.34 -22.17 -19.12
CA VAL A 53 -9.80 -23.53 -18.84
C VAL A 53 -10.68 -24.04 -19.97
N ASP A 54 -11.62 -23.23 -20.45
CA ASP A 54 -12.50 -23.58 -21.58
C ASP A 54 -11.71 -23.86 -22.85
N ILE A 55 -10.70 -23.05 -23.17
CA ILE A 55 -9.79 -23.28 -24.30
C ILE A 55 -9.05 -24.60 -24.15
N ILE A 56 -8.52 -24.89 -22.95
CA ILE A 56 -7.81 -26.15 -22.68
C ILE A 56 -8.77 -27.33 -22.87
N VAL A 57 -9.99 -27.24 -22.35
CA VAL A 57 -11.03 -28.27 -22.52
C VAL A 57 -11.35 -28.50 -24.00
N VAL A 58 -11.49 -27.43 -24.79
CA VAL A 58 -11.73 -27.52 -26.23
C VAL A 58 -10.53 -28.15 -26.96
N ILE A 59 -9.30 -27.78 -26.62
CA ILE A 59 -8.09 -28.37 -27.23
C ILE A 59 -7.99 -29.86 -26.87
N LEU A 60 -8.27 -30.24 -25.62
CA LEU A 60 -8.27 -31.64 -25.19
C LEU A 60 -9.36 -32.45 -25.91
N ASP A 61 -10.58 -31.90 -26.06
CA ASP A 61 -11.67 -32.55 -26.81
C ASP A 61 -11.30 -32.75 -28.30
N LEU A 62 -10.62 -31.78 -28.92
CA LEU A 62 -10.13 -31.89 -30.30
C LEU A 62 -8.97 -32.88 -30.44
N ALA A 63 -8.05 -32.94 -29.48
CA ALA A 63 -6.86 -33.78 -29.53
C ALA A 63 -7.13 -35.25 -29.20
N ILE A 64 -8.13 -35.54 -28.36
CA ILE A 64 -8.47 -36.90 -27.88
C ILE A 64 -9.47 -37.60 -28.82
N SER A 65 -9.81 -36.99 -29.97
CA SER A 65 -10.91 -37.38 -30.87
C SER A 65 -10.85 -38.81 -31.48
N GLU A 66 -9.97 -39.71 -31.04
CA GLU A 66 -9.95 -41.13 -31.46
C GLU A 66 -9.81 -42.17 -30.33
N ARG A 67 -9.71 -41.82 -29.04
CA ARG A 67 -9.55 -42.85 -27.98
C ARG A 67 -10.41 -42.58 -26.74
N LYS A 68 -11.49 -43.37 -26.65
CA LYS A 68 -12.43 -43.62 -25.53
C LYS A 68 -13.70 -42.76 -25.47
N LYS A 69 -14.83 -43.46 -25.66
CA LYS A 69 -16.14 -43.13 -25.06
C LYS A 69 -15.99 -43.16 -23.53
N GLY A 70 -16.40 -42.08 -22.84
CA GLY A 70 -16.61 -42.13 -21.39
C GLY A 70 -15.84 -41.12 -20.57
N THR A 71 -15.91 -39.83 -20.92
CA THR A 71 -15.72 -38.78 -19.93
C THR A 71 -16.85 -37.78 -20.07
N GLU A 72 -17.88 -37.89 -19.23
CA GLU A 72 -18.97 -36.90 -19.07
C GLU A 72 -18.48 -35.58 -18.42
N ILE A 73 -17.27 -35.61 -17.85
CA ILE A 73 -16.67 -34.53 -17.08
C ILE A 73 -16.41 -33.25 -17.91
N PRO A 74 -15.86 -33.28 -19.14
CA PRO A 74 -15.58 -32.07 -19.93
C PRO A 74 -16.85 -31.33 -20.37
N GLU A 75 -17.96 -32.04 -20.59
CA GLU A 75 -19.23 -31.46 -21.03
C GLU A 75 -19.92 -30.68 -19.90
N VAL A 76 -19.98 -31.28 -18.70
CA VAL A 76 -20.51 -30.63 -17.50
C VAL A 76 -19.69 -29.38 -17.15
N VAL A 77 -18.36 -29.46 -17.25
CA VAL A 77 -17.47 -28.31 -17.04
C VAL A 77 -17.70 -27.22 -18.09
N SER A 78 -17.83 -27.58 -19.37
CA SER A 78 -18.12 -26.61 -20.45
C SER A 78 -19.47 -25.91 -20.25
N LEU A 79 -20.50 -26.64 -19.83
CA LEU A 79 -21.83 -26.08 -19.55
C LEU A 79 -21.79 -25.13 -18.35
N ALA A 80 -21.10 -25.52 -17.27
CA ALA A 80 -20.93 -24.67 -16.09
C ALA A 80 -20.21 -23.35 -16.42
N ILE A 81 -19.17 -23.41 -17.25
CA ILE A 81 -18.44 -22.23 -17.73
C ILE A 81 -19.36 -21.32 -18.57
N ALA A 82 -20.14 -21.88 -19.49
CA ALA A 82 -21.08 -21.11 -20.31
C ALA A 82 -22.16 -20.41 -19.46
N LEU A 83 -22.71 -21.11 -18.46
CA LEU A 83 -23.68 -20.55 -17.52
C LEU A 83 -23.08 -19.41 -16.68
N PHE A 84 -21.84 -19.57 -16.20
CA PHE A 84 -21.14 -18.49 -15.50
C PHE A 84 -21.06 -17.23 -16.37
N PHE A 85 -20.71 -17.37 -17.64
CA PHE A 85 -20.59 -16.23 -18.54
C PHE A 85 -21.93 -15.60 -18.91
N LEU A 86 -23.01 -16.38 -18.99
CA LEU A 86 -24.37 -15.85 -19.11
C LEU A 86 -24.70 -14.96 -17.91
N ILE A 87 -24.47 -15.46 -16.70
CA ILE A 87 -24.71 -14.72 -15.46
C ILE A 87 -23.88 -13.43 -15.44
N ASP A 88 -22.60 -13.50 -15.80
CA ASP A 88 -21.71 -12.34 -15.88
C ASP A 88 -22.22 -11.28 -16.87
N VAL A 89 -22.67 -11.67 -18.07
CA VAL A 89 -23.29 -10.72 -19.02
C VAL A 89 -24.57 -10.11 -18.46
N LEU A 90 -25.45 -10.90 -17.84
CA LEU A 90 -26.69 -10.42 -17.24
C LEU A 90 -26.44 -9.43 -16.09
N LEU A 91 -25.48 -9.75 -15.22
CA LEU A 91 -25.06 -8.87 -14.14
C LEU A 91 -24.49 -7.54 -14.68
N ARG A 92 -23.75 -7.56 -15.78
CA ARG A 92 -23.25 -6.33 -16.42
C ARG A 92 -24.36 -5.53 -17.09
N VAL A 93 -25.31 -6.17 -17.77
CA VAL A 93 -26.49 -5.48 -18.33
C VAL A 93 -27.27 -4.80 -17.20
N PHE A 94 -27.41 -5.46 -16.05
CA PHE A 94 -28.04 -4.89 -14.86
C PHE A 94 -27.24 -3.71 -14.26
N VAL A 95 -25.92 -3.83 -14.16
CA VAL A 95 -25.02 -2.81 -13.57
C VAL A 95 -24.75 -1.62 -14.50
N GLU A 96 -24.68 -1.81 -15.81
CA GLU A 96 -24.45 -0.74 -16.79
C GLU A 96 -25.76 -0.10 -17.27
N GLY A 97 -26.86 -0.86 -17.18
CA GLY A 97 -28.18 -0.52 -17.69
C GLY A 97 -28.33 -0.97 -19.15
N PHE A 98 -29.51 -1.50 -19.49
CA PHE A 98 -29.77 -2.16 -20.78
C PHE A 98 -29.37 -1.31 -21.99
N ARG A 99 -29.81 -0.05 -22.05
CA ARG A 99 -29.52 0.85 -23.17
C ARG A 99 -28.02 1.16 -23.30
N ASN A 100 -27.32 1.37 -22.19
CA ASN A 100 -25.89 1.72 -22.21
C ASN A 100 -25.02 0.53 -22.58
N TYR A 101 -25.35 -0.67 -22.07
CA TYR A 101 -24.59 -1.88 -22.36
C TYR A 101 -24.57 -2.18 -23.86
N PHE A 102 -25.74 -2.10 -24.53
CA PHE A 102 -25.90 -2.42 -25.94
C PHE A 102 -25.56 -1.27 -26.91
N GLN A 103 -25.05 -0.13 -26.43
CA GLN A 103 -24.46 0.88 -27.33
C GLN A 103 -23.06 0.45 -27.84
N SER A 104 -22.34 -0.35 -27.07
CA SER A 104 -21.01 -0.83 -27.45
C SER A 104 -21.11 -2.05 -28.38
N LYS A 105 -20.58 -1.92 -29.60
CA LYS A 105 -20.52 -3.03 -30.58
C LYS A 105 -19.82 -4.28 -30.01
N LEU A 106 -18.79 -4.10 -29.17
CA LEU A 106 -18.08 -5.21 -28.53
C LEU A 106 -18.89 -5.90 -27.43
N ASN A 107 -19.76 -5.15 -26.73
CA ASN A 107 -20.67 -5.73 -25.75
C ASN A 107 -21.78 -6.54 -26.40
N ILE A 108 -22.32 -6.04 -27.53
CA ILE A 108 -23.28 -6.78 -28.36
C ILE A 108 -22.64 -8.09 -28.83
N LEU A 109 -21.45 -8.01 -29.43
CA LEU A 109 -20.74 -9.18 -29.95
C LEU A 109 -20.50 -10.23 -28.86
N ASP A 110 -20.04 -9.83 -27.67
CA ASP A 110 -19.83 -10.77 -26.57
C ASP A 110 -21.12 -11.39 -26.04
N ALA A 111 -22.21 -10.62 -25.94
CA ALA A 111 -23.51 -11.19 -25.56
C ALA A 111 -23.98 -12.25 -26.57
N CYS A 112 -23.82 -12.00 -27.87
CA CYS A 112 -24.12 -12.97 -28.91
C CYS A 112 -23.23 -14.22 -28.80
N ILE A 113 -21.94 -14.07 -28.51
CA ILE A 113 -21.01 -15.20 -28.33
C ILE A 113 -21.40 -16.04 -27.12
N VAL A 114 -21.73 -15.41 -25.99
CA VAL A 114 -22.12 -16.12 -24.75
C VAL A 114 -23.42 -16.89 -24.95
N VAL A 115 -24.43 -16.26 -25.55
CA VAL A 115 -25.71 -16.93 -25.86
C VAL A 115 -25.50 -18.04 -26.88
N GLY A 116 -24.75 -17.78 -27.96
CA GLY A 116 -24.43 -18.79 -28.97
C GLY A 116 -23.69 -19.99 -28.38
N THR A 117 -22.68 -19.75 -27.55
CA THR A 117 -21.91 -20.82 -26.87
C THR A 117 -22.80 -21.67 -25.95
N LEU A 118 -23.70 -21.03 -25.20
CA LEU A 118 -24.63 -21.74 -24.34
C LEU A 118 -25.60 -22.61 -25.17
N LEU A 119 -26.16 -22.06 -26.25
CA LEU A 119 -27.04 -22.82 -27.15
C LEU A 119 -26.33 -24.03 -27.75
N ILE A 120 -25.07 -23.87 -28.19
CA ILE A 120 -24.23 -24.96 -28.68
C ILE A 120 -24.07 -26.04 -27.61
N ASN A 121 -23.72 -25.66 -26.38
CA ASN A 121 -23.54 -26.60 -25.27
C ASN A 121 -24.84 -27.32 -24.90
N LEU A 122 -25.98 -26.63 -24.87
CA LEU A 122 -27.28 -27.25 -24.65
C LEU A 122 -27.64 -28.22 -25.78
N THR A 123 -27.40 -27.87 -27.04
CA THR A 123 -27.62 -28.82 -28.15
C THR A 123 -26.77 -30.08 -28.01
N TYR A 124 -25.52 -30.00 -27.53
CA TYR A 124 -24.74 -31.21 -27.25
C TYR A 124 -25.33 -32.06 -26.13
N SER A 125 -25.82 -31.45 -25.06
CA SER A 125 -26.43 -32.17 -23.94
C SER A 125 -27.80 -32.79 -24.26
N PHE A 126 -28.52 -32.25 -25.24
CA PHE A 126 -29.86 -32.74 -25.63
C PHE A 126 -29.86 -33.64 -26.88
N ILE A 127 -28.79 -33.63 -27.69
CA ILE A 127 -28.66 -34.58 -28.81
C ILE A 127 -28.25 -35.93 -28.22
N ASP A 128 -29.25 -36.80 -28.06
CA ASP A 128 -29.06 -38.21 -27.70
C ASP A 128 -28.06 -38.88 -28.67
N VAL A 129 -27.22 -39.76 -28.10
CA VAL A 129 -25.96 -40.28 -28.70
C VAL A 129 -26.16 -41.02 -30.04
N ASP A 130 -27.41 -41.30 -30.41
CA ASP A 130 -27.76 -41.98 -31.66
C ASP A 130 -28.01 -41.07 -32.87
N ALA A 131 -28.31 -39.77 -32.68
CA ALA A 131 -28.44 -38.82 -33.79
C ALA A 131 -27.08 -38.21 -34.24
N ALA A 132 -26.06 -38.24 -33.38
CA ALA A 132 -24.73 -37.73 -33.68
C ALA A 132 -23.97 -38.56 -34.75
N LYS A 133 -24.41 -39.81 -35.00
CA LYS A 133 -23.84 -40.70 -36.03
C LYS A 133 -24.19 -40.27 -37.46
N GLU A 134 -25.31 -39.58 -37.65
CA GLU A 134 -25.83 -39.21 -38.98
C GLU A 134 -25.20 -37.93 -39.54
N ILE A 135 -24.63 -37.05 -38.70
CA ILE A 135 -24.08 -35.74 -39.13
C ILE A 135 -22.74 -35.38 -38.47
N PRO A 136 -21.66 -36.17 -38.68
CA PRO A 136 -20.33 -35.90 -38.11
C PRO A 136 -19.76 -34.54 -38.54
N ARG A 137 -20.16 -34.03 -39.72
CA ARG A 137 -19.75 -32.69 -40.21
C ARG A 137 -20.27 -31.55 -39.33
N MET A 138 -21.48 -31.67 -38.78
CA MET A 138 -22.09 -30.63 -37.93
C MET A 138 -21.41 -30.58 -36.56
N VAL A 139 -21.07 -31.74 -35.99
CA VAL A 139 -20.33 -31.83 -34.72
C VAL A 139 -18.94 -31.18 -34.83
N ILE A 140 -18.23 -31.41 -35.92
CA ILE A 140 -16.92 -30.77 -36.16
C ILE A 140 -17.08 -29.25 -36.33
N PHE A 141 -18.09 -28.81 -37.07
CA PHE A 141 -18.36 -27.38 -37.28
C PHE A 141 -18.68 -26.65 -35.96
N LEU A 142 -19.52 -27.24 -35.10
CA LEU A 142 -19.87 -26.68 -33.80
C LEU A 142 -18.68 -26.68 -32.82
N ARG A 143 -17.79 -27.68 -32.88
CA ARG A 143 -16.51 -27.70 -32.14
C ARG A 143 -15.59 -26.55 -32.56
N VAL A 144 -15.46 -26.30 -33.86
CA VAL A 144 -14.65 -25.18 -34.39
C VAL A 144 -15.26 -23.84 -34.00
N LEU A 145 -16.60 -23.74 -33.91
CA LEU A 145 -17.28 -22.52 -33.51
C LEU A 145 -16.96 -22.11 -32.06
N ARG A 146 -16.52 -23.04 -31.18
CA ARG A 146 -16.03 -22.69 -29.83
C ARG A 146 -14.76 -21.83 -29.86
N ILE A 147 -13.99 -21.80 -30.95
CA ILE A 147 -12.84 -20.89 -31.10
C ILE A 147 -13.28 -19.42 -31.07
N VAL A 148 -14.55 -19.12 -31.40
CA VAL A 148 -15.13 -17.77 -31.31
C VAL A 148 -15.09 -17.23 -29.87
N ILE A 149 -15.00 -18.10 -28.84
CA ILE A 149 -14.83 -17.70 -27.43
C ILE A 149 -13.50 -16.93 -27.25
N LEU A 150 -12.49 -17.15 -28.09
CA LEU A 150 -11.25 -16.37 -28.10
C LEU A 150 -11.49 -14.88 -28.40
N ILE A 151 -12.56 -14.52 -29.12
CA ILE A 151 -12.94 -13.11 -29.35
C ILE A 151 -13.22 -12.40 -28.01
N ARG A 152 -13.62 -13.13 -26.96
CA ARG A 152 -13.82 -12.57 -25.63
C ARG A 152 -12.51 -12.13 -24.98
N ILE A 153 -11.37 -12.74 -25.34
CA ILE A 153 -10.05 -12.26 -24.94
C ILE A 153 -9.81 -10.86 -25.51
N PHE A 154 -10.20 -10.61 -26.76
CA PHE A 154 -10.07 -9.28 -27.37
C PHE A 154 -10.98 -8.23 -26.71
N ARG A 155 -12.20 -8.61 -26.30
CA ARG A 155 -13.05 -7.72 -25.48
C ARG A 155 -12.42 -7.44 -24.13
N LEU A 156 -11.86 -8.44 -23.45
CA LEU A 156 -11.18 -8.24 -22.18
C LEU A 156 -9.94 -7.34 -22.34
N ALA A 157 -9.20 -7.52 -23.44
CA ALA A 157 -8.10 -6.64 -23.82
C ALA A 157 -8.58 -5.20 -24.09
N SER A 158 -9.76 -5.00 -24.68
CA SER A 158 -10.38 -3.67 -24.81
C SER A 158 -10.79 -3.05 -23.46
N GLN A 159 -11.03 -3.89 -22.44
CA GLN A 159 -11.31 -3.46 -21.06
C GLN A 159 -10.05 -3.19 -20.23
N LYS A 160 -8.85 -3.26 -20.83
CA LYS A 160 -7.56 -3.02 -20.14
C LYS A 160 -7.57 -1.75 -19.28
N LYS A 161 -8.14 -0.65 -19.78
CA LYS A 161 -8.20 0.63 -19.04
C LYS A 161 -9.03 0.53 -17.75
N GLN A 162 -10.13 -0.23 -17.77
CA GLN A 162 -10.94 -0.49 -16.58
C GLN A 162 -10.17 -1.36 -15.58
N LEU A 163 -9.45 -2.38 -16.07
CA LEU A 163 -8.63 -3.24 -15.23
C LEU A 163 -7.52 -2.44 -14.53
N GLU A 164 -6.81 -1.56 -15.26
CA GLU A 164 -5.82 -0.65 -14.70
C GLU A 164 -6.39 0.21 -13.56
N MET A 165 -7.56 0.83 -13.77
CA MET A 165 -8.20 1.65 -12.74
C MET A 165 -8.56 0.84 -11.49
N VAL A 166 -9.15 -0.34 -11.66
CA VAL A 166 -9.49 -1.22 -10.53
C VAL A 166 -8.23 -1.67 -9.80
N THR A 167 -7.17 -2.05 -10.52
CA THR A 167 -5.90 -2.45 -9.91
C THR A 167 -5.26 -1.30 -9.12
N ARG A 168 -5.26 -0.07 -9.65
CA ARG A 168 -4.78 1.12 -8.93
C ARG A 168 -5.59 1.39 -7.65
N ARG A 169 -6.92 1.26 -7.71
CA ARG A 169 -7.81 1.45 -6.55
C ARG A 169 -7.56 0.42 -5.45
N MET A 170 -7.33 -0.83 -5.80
CA MET A 170 -6.99 -1.87 -4.82
C MET A 170 -5.64 -1.60 -4.15
N VAL A 171 -4.62 -1.21 -4.92
CA VAL A 171 -3.28 -0.90 -4.37
C VAL A 171 -3.30 0.34 -3.47
N SER A 172 -4.21 1.29 -3.73
CA SER A 172 -4.40 2.42 -2.82
C SER A 172 -5.18 2.09 -1.55
N GLU A 173 -5.84 0.93 -1.47
CA GLU A 173 -6.70 0.59 -0.33
C GLU A 173 -7.71 1.73 -0.04
N ASN A 174 -7.91 2.10 1.24
CA ASN A 174 -8.75 3.21 1.67
C ASN A 174 -7.98 4.54 1.80
N LYS A 175 -6.92 4.74 1.01
CA LYS A 175 -6.27 6.06 0.91
C LYS A 175 -7.16 7.03 0.15
N ARG A 176 -7.17 8.30 0.57
CA ARG A 176 -7.92 9.35 -0.13
C ARG A 176 -7.29 9.58 -1.52
N ARG A 177 -8.03 9.21 -2.57
CA ARG A 177 -7.62 9.43 -3.97
C ARG A 177 -8.20 10.74 -4.50
N TYR A 178 -7.48 11.37 -5.42
CA TYR A 178 -7.99 12.48 -6.21
C TYR A 178 -8.76 11.93 -7.41
N MET A 179 -10.08 12.15 -7.45
CA MET A 179 -11.01 11.62 -8.45
C MET A 179 -11.88 12.74 -9.04
N LYS A 180 -11.24 13.83 -9.49
CA LYS A 180 -11.90 15.04 -9.99
C LYS A 180 -11.22 15.52 -11.27
N ASP A 181 -11.93 16.29 -12.11
CA ASP A 181 -11.41 16.90 -13.35
C ASP A 181 -10.74 15.93 -14.32
N GLY A 182 -11.27 14.70 -14.40
CA GLY A 182 -10.73 13.66 -15.27
C GLY A 182 -9.42 13.01 -14.79
N PHE A 183 -9.05 13.21 -13.52
CA PHE A 183 -7.93 12.52 -12.87
C PHE A 183 -8.44 11.44 -11.92
N ASP A 184 -7.73 10.30 -11.85
CA ASP A 184 -7.90 9.26 -10.81
C ASP A 184 -6.51 8.86 -10.30
N LEU A 185 -6.01 9.61 -9.31
CA LEU A 185 -4.66 9.49 -8.80
C LEU A 185 -4.66 9.20 -7.29
N ASP A 186 -3.75 8.33 -6.86
CA ASP A 186 -3.44 8.18 -5.44
C ASP A 186 -2.60 9.37 -4.98
N LEU A 187 -3.30 10.48 -4.76
CA LEU A 187 -2.82 11.82 -4.49
C LEU A 187 -3.81 12.49 -3.55
N THR A 188 -3.31 13.19 -2.53
CA THR A 188 -4.12 13.88 -1.53
C THR A 188 -3.53 15.25 -1.26
N TYR A 189 -4.35 16.29 -1.30
CA TYR A 189 -4.02 17.58 -0.68
C TYR A 189 -4.10 17.42 0.83
N ILE A 190 -2.96 17.48 1.50
CA ILE A 190 -2.88 17.52 2.96
C ILE A 190 -3.29 18.92 3.43
N THR A 191 -2.79 19.93 2.73
CA THR A 191 -3.25 21.33 2.74
C THR A 191 -3.31 21.82 1.30
N ASP A 192 -3.74 23.06 1.06
CA ASP A 192 -3.82 23.61 -0.30
C ASP A 192 -2.45 23.68 -1.00
N ARG A 193 -1.36 23.74 -0.23
CA ARG A 193 0.02 23.85 -0.76
C ARG A 193 0.90 22.62 -0.51
N ILE A 194 0.35 21.56 0.10
CA ILE A 194 1.10 20.34 0.43
C ILE A 194 0.35 19.13 -0.11
N ILE A 195 0.97 18.44 -1.07
CA ILE A 195 0.44 17.21 -1.67
C ILE A 195 1.23 16.00 -1.14
N ALA A 196 0.49 14.97 -0.71
CA ALA A 196 1.03 13.64 -0.46
C ALA A 196 0.54 12.67 -1.54
N MET A 197 1.45 11.95 -2.19
CA MET A 197 1.07 11.00 -3.25
C MET A 197 1.86 9.69 -3.22
N SER A 198 1.37 8.69 -3.95
CA SER A 198 2.12 7.46 -4.22
C SER A 198 3.13 7.64 -5.35
N PHE A 199 4.06 6.69 -5.48
CA PHE A 199 5.13 6.75 -6.48
C PHE A 199 4.61 6.94 -7.92
N PRO A 200 5.08 7.97 -8.65
CA PRO A 200 4.79 8.16 -10.06
C PRO A 200 5.60 7.16 -10.89
N SER A 201 4.93 6.19 -11.50
CA SER A 201 5.54 5.04 -12.13
C SER A 201 5.44 5.06 -13.66
N SER A 202 6.36 4.34 -14.30
CA SER A 202 6.39 4.10 -15.74
C SER A 202 6.36 2.60 -16.06
N GLY A 203 6.23 2.26 -17.34
CA GLY A 203 6.26 0.87 -17.80
C GLY A 203 5.17 -0.01 -17.19
N LYS A 204 5.50 -1.24 -16.77
CA LYS A 204 4.53 -2.19 -16.20
C LYS A 204 3.96 -1.72 -14.86
N GLN A 205 4.69 -0.92 -14.10
CA GLN A 205 4.26 -0.45 -12.78
C GLN A 205 3.12 0.58 -12.86
N SER A 206 2.96 1.29 -13.97
CA SER A 206 1.85 2.24 -14.16
C SER A 206 0.50 1.53 -14.29
N PHE A 207 0.49 0.22 -14.47
CA PHE A 207 -0.74 -0.57 -14.47
C PHE A 207 -1.44 -0.55 -13.10
N TYR A 208 -0.67 -0.51 -12.01
CA TYR A 208 -1.19 -0.60 -10.64
C TYR A 208 -0.80 0.56 -9.72
N ARG A 209 0.01 1.51 -10.22
CA ARG A 209 0.36 2.78 -9.54
C ARG A 209 0.03 3.98 -10.43
N ASN A 210 0.24 5.18 -9.90
CA ASN A 210 0.03 6.44 -10.62
C ASN A 210 0.93 6.50 -11.86
N PRO A 211 0.37 6.60 -13.09
CA PRO A 211 1.19 6.82 -14.27
C PRO A 211 1.90 8.18 -14.17
N ILE A 212 3.23 8.20 -14.31
CA ILE A 212 4.03 9.43 -14.16
C ILE A 212 3.57 10.56 -15.10
N LYS A 213 3.16 10.22 -16.33
CA LYS A 213 2.62 11.19 -17.30
C LYS A 213 1.32 11.83 -16.82
N GLU A 214 0.46 11.08 -16.12
CA GLU A 214 -0.78 11.61 -15.55
C GLU A 214 -0.51 12.49 -14.32
N VAL A 215 0.49 12.13 -13.51
CA VAL A 215 0.93 12.98 -12.39
C VAL A 215 1.53 14.30 -12.90
N ALA A 216 2.39 14.24 -13.93
CA ALA A 216 2.93 15.43 -14.58
C ALA A 216 1.81 16.29 -15.18
N ARG A 217 0.87 15.68 -15.94
CA ARG A 217 -0.31 16.38 -16.48
C ARG A 217 -1.12 17.05 -15.38
N PHE A 218 -1.31 16.38 -14.25
CA PHE A 218 -2.03 16.94 -13.11
C PHE A 218 -1.33 18.18 -12.55
N LEU A 219 -0.05 18.06 -12.23
CA LEU A 219 0.74 19.15 -11.66
C LEU A 219 0.87 20.34 -12.62
N ASP A 220 1.09 20.07 -13.91
CA ASP A 220 1.16 21.13 -14.93
C ASP A 220 -0.20 21.80 -15.18
N THR A 221 -1.31 21.06 -15.09
CA THR A 221 -2.66 21.64 -15.26
C THR A 221 -3.08 22.48 -14.06
N LYS A 222 -2.73 22.05 -12.84
CA LYS A 222 -3.22 22.66 -11.60
C LYS A 222 -2.26 23.69 -10.99
N HIS A 223 -0.96 23.51 -11.19
CA HIS A 223 0.11 24.24 -10.51
C HIS A 223 1.25 24.58 -11.47
N LEU A 224 0.96 24.96 -12.71
CA LEU A 224 1.96 25.23 -13.74
C LEU A 224 3.09 26.12 -13.18
N ASP A 225 4.32 25.62 -13.27
CA ASP A 225 5.55 26.26 -12.76
C ASP A 225 5.63 26.56 -11.25
N HIS A 226 4.59 26.23 -10.49
CA HIS A 226 4.48 26.46 -9.06
C HIS A 226 4.53 25.16 -8.23
N TYR A 227 5.15 24.09 -8.74
CA TYR A 227 5.37 22.86 -7.95
C TYR A 227 6.83 22.39 -7.90
N LYS A 228 7.22 21.83 -6.75
CA LYS A 228 8.46 21.06 -6.56
C LYS A 228 8.14 19.68 -5.99
N VAL A 229 8.76 18.64 -6.55
CA VAL A 229 8.52 17.23 -6.18
C VAL A 229 9.64 16.72 -5.28
N TYR A 230 9.29 16.07 -4.17
CA TYR A 230 10.24 15.40 -3.29
C TYR A 230 10.06 13.88 -3.34
N ASN A 231 11.07 13.19 -3.86
CA ASN A 231 11.11 11.74 -3.94
C ASN A 231 11.89 11.15 -2.75
N LEU A 232 11.18 10.46 -1.87
CA LEU A 232 11.71 9.88 -0.64
C LEU A 232 12.23 8.43 -0.81
N CYS A 233 12.20 7.86 -2.01
CA CYS A 233 12.61 6.49 -2.26
C CYS A 233 14.14 6.38 -2.40
N SER A 234 14.75 5.57 -1.53
CA SER A 234 16.13 5.13 -1.74
C SER A 234 16.24 4.11 -2.88
N GLU A 235 15.20 3.29 -3.03
CA GLU A 235 15.16 2.14 -3.92
C GLU A 235 14.82 2.48 -5.38
N GLN A 236 14.17 3.63 -5.62
CA GLN A 236 13.56 3.95 -6.92
C GLN A 236 13.67 5.44 -7.27
N GLY A 237 13.91 5.70 -8.55
CA GLY A 237 13.89 7.02 -9.16
C GLY A 237 13.23 6.98 -10.55
N TYR A 238 13.15 8.14 -11.18
CA TYR A 238 12.64 8.33 -12.53
C TYR A 238 13.36 9.52 -13.16
N ASP A 239 13.22 9.69 -14.47
CA ASP A 239 13.78 10.85 -15.17
C ASP A 239 13.14 12.15 -14.64
N PRO A 240 13.91 13.07 -14.04
CA PRO A 240 13.38 14.32 -13.49
C PRO A 240 12.80 15.25 -14.56
N LYS A 241 13.08 15.01 -15.85
CA LYS A 241 12.51 15.77 -16.97
C LYS A 241 10.98 15.75 -16.99
N TYR A 242 10.34 14.69 -16.49
CA TYR A 242 8.86 14.63 -16.39
C TYR A 242 8.27 15.77 -15.55
N PHE A 243 9.06 16.35 -14.66
CA PHE A 243 8.66 17.40 -13.72
C PHE A 243 9.54 18.64 -13.88
N HIS A 244 10.01 18.90 -15.11
CA HIS A 244 10.81 20.09 -15.47
C HIS A 244 12.04 20.28 -14.59
N TYR A 245 12.69 19.18 -14.18
CA TYR A 245 13.84 19.16 -13.29
C TYR A 245 13.60 19.76 -11.89
N ARG A 246 12.35 20.01 -11.50
CA ARG A 246 11.94 20.43 -10.15
C ARG A 246 11.73 19.24 -9.22
N VAL A 247 12.72 18.33 -9.16
CA VAL A 247 12.68 17.11 -8.34
C VAL A 247 13.88 17.06 -7.41
N GLU A 248 13.64 16.87 -6.13
CA GLU A 248 14.67 16.64 -5.13
C GLU A 248 14.52 15.24 -4.51
N ARG A 249 15.64 14.58 -4.21
CA ARG A 249 15.65 13.21 -3.67
C ARG A 249 16.20 13.17 -2.25
N ILE A 250 15.50 12.45 -1.38
CA ILE A 250 15.92 12.14 -0.01
C ILE A 250 15.86 10.63 0.15
N PHE A 251 16.99 10.00 0.45
CA PHE A 251 17.11 8.54 0.38
C PHE A 251 16.68 7.88 1.68
N ILE A 252 15.38 7.58 1.81
CA ILE A 252 14.82 6.90 2.98
C ILE A 252 14.42 5.46 2.61
N ASP A 253 14.99 4.48 3.31
CA ASP A 253 14.68 3.07 3.09
C ASP A 253 13.22 2.75 3.50
N ASP A 254 12.59 1.80 2.83
CA ASP A 254 11.17 1.48 3.08
C ASP A 254 10.97 1.05 4.54
N HIS A 255 9.93 1.60 5.19
CA HIS A 255 9.62 1.41 6.63
C HIS A 255 10.72 1.85 7.62
N ASN A 256 11.67 2.68 7.19
CA ASN A 256 12.70 3.26 8.04
C ASN A 256 12.52 4.79 8.15
N VAL A 257 13.47 5.45 8.81
CA VAL A 257 13.50 6.89 9.11
C VAL A 257 14.60 7.61 8.29
N PRO A 258 14.44 8.91 7.98
CA PRO A 258 15.53 9.74 7.49
C PRO A 258 16.58 9.97 8.59
N ALA A 259 17.80 10.35 8.21
CA ALA A 259 18.73 10.95 9.17
C ALA A 259 18.22 12.34 9.59
N LEU A 260 18.47 12.77 10.83
CA LEU A 260 18.02 14.10 11.29
C LEU A 260 18.59 15.24 10.44
N GLN A 261 19.85 15.10 10.00
CA GLN A 261 20.47 16.07 9.11
C GLN A 261 19.72 16.18 7.77
N ASP A 262 19.17 15.08 7.25
CA ASP A 262 18.44 15.09 5.99
C ASP A 262 17.03 15.69 6.16
N MET A 263 16.44 15.60 7.35
CA MET A 263 15.21 16.33 7.69
C MET A 263 15.43 17.84 7.67
N LEU A 264 16.55 18.34 8.24
CA LEU A 264 16.90 19.76 8.21
C LEU A 264 17.20 20.26 6.79
N LYS A 265 17.90 19.47 5.97
CA LYS A 265 18.13 19.80 4.55
C LYS A 265 16.81 19.91 3.78
N PHE A 266 15.91 18.95 4.00
CA PHE A 266 14.59 18.95 3.39
C PHE A 266 13.82 20.22 3.73
N THR A 267 13.68 20.56 5.02
CA THR A 267 12.89 21.73 5.40
C THR A 267 13.53 23.04 4.95
N ALA A 268 14.87 23.14 4.94
CA ALA A 268 15.56 24.28 4.35
C ALA A 268 15.23 24.44 2.86
N SER A 269 15.28 23.35 2.08
CA SER A 269 14.93 23.34 0.67
C SER A 269 13.45 23.70 0.43
N VAL A 270 12.55 23.21 1.29
CA VAL A 270 11.13 23.55 1.23
C VAL A 270 10.91 25.02 1.57
N ARG A 271 11.53 25.56 2.62
CA ARG A 271 11.43 27.00 2.96
C ARG A 271 11.89 27.87 1.80
N GLU A 272 13.05 27.56 1.21
CA GLU A 272 13.57 28.28 0.06
C GLU A 272 12.55 28.28 -1.09
N TRP A 273 12.05 27.11 -1.49
CA TRP A 273 11.05 26.97 -2.55
C TRP A 273 9.75 27.73 -2.24
N MET A 274 9.21 27.55 -1.03
CA MET A 274 7.92 28.13 -0.63
C MET A 274 7.99 29.65 -0.45
N SER A 275 9.18 30.20 -0.21
CA SER A 275 9.42 31.66 -0.08
C SER A 275 9.50 32.39 -1.41
N GLN A 276 9.72 31.68 -2.52
CA GLN A 276 9.86 32.29 -3.85
C GLN A 276 8.53 32.79 -4.43
N ASP A 277 7.42 32.12 -4.11
CA ASP A 277 6.08 32.51 -4.56
C ASP A 277 5.01 31.94 -3.60
N GLU A 278 3.97 32.73 -3.30
CA GLU A 278 2.84 32.32 -2.46
C GLU A 278 2.00 31.19 -3.08
N LYS A 279 2.04 31.03 -4.41
CA LYS A 279 1.39 29.94 -5.14
C LYS A 279 2.19 28.64 -5.13
N ASN A 280 3.46 28.69 -4.72
CA ASN A 280 4.31 27.49 -4.75
C ASN A 280 3.75 26.40 -3.84
N ILE A 281 3.69 25.17 -4.35
CA ILE A 281 3.27 23.98 -3.63
C ILE A 281 4.39 22.94 -3.65
N ILE A 282 4.32 21.98 -2.73
CA ILE A 282 5.22 20.83 -2.71
C ILE A 282 4.42 19.54 -2.89
N ALA A 283 4.97 18.61 -3.68
CA ALA A 283 4.43 17.27 -3.84
C ALA A 283 5.42 16.24 -3.31
N ILE A 284 5.09 15.62 -2.17
CA ILE A 284 5.95 14.69 -1.47
C ILE A 284 5.46 13.26 -1.71
N HIS A 285 6.36 12.37 -2.13
CA HIS A 285 6.00 10.99 -2.37
C HIS A 285 7.08 10.01 -1.93
N CYS A 286 6.65 8.79 -1.65
CA CYS A 286 7.51 7.63 -1.50
C CYS A 286 6.94 6.51 -2.37
N LYS A 287 7.12 5.24 -1.98
CA LYS A 287 6.43 4.11 -2.60
C LYS A 287 4.94 4.19 -2.32
N GLY A 288 4.51 4.06 -1.07
CA GLY A 288 3.10 3.97 -0.69
C GLY A 288 2.37 5.31 -0.52
N GLY A 289 3.10 6.42 -0.35
CA GLY A 289 2.53 7.70 0.07
C GLY A 289 1.95 7.66 1.49
N LYS A 290 2.58 6.88 2.39
CA LYS A 290 2.17 6.62 3.79
C LYS A 290 3.29 7.00 4.77
N GLY A 291 4.01 6.03 5.35
CA GLY A 291 5.04 6.23 6.39
C GLY A 291 6.06 7.33 6.10
N ARG A 292 6.97 7.10 5.14
CA ARG A 292 8.03 8.08 4.77
C ARG A 292 7.47 9.45 4.38
N THR A 293 6.40 9.47 3.58
CA THR A 293 5.74 10.70 3.14
C THR A 293 5.15 11.45 4.34
N GLY A 294 4.45 10.76 5.22
CA GLY A 294 3.87 11.31 6.43
C GLY A 294 4.93 11.88 7.36
N THR A 295 6.06 11.20 7.55
CA THR A 295 7.20 11.72 8.33
C THR A 295 7.63 13.10 7.83
N MET A 296 7.92 13.23 6.53
CA MET A 296 8.41 14.50 5.97
C MET A 296 7.31 15.56 5.86
N VAL A 297 6.05 15.18 5.59
CA VAL A 297 4.90 16.10 5.61
C VAL A 297 4.70 16.67 7.02
N CYS A 298 4.65 15.83 8.05
CA CYS A 298 4.48 16.27 9.43
C CYS A 298 5.65 17.14 9.90
N THR A 299 6.87 16.77 9.49
CA THR A 299 8.06 17.59 9.72
C THR A 299 7.90 19.00 9.15
N TRP A 300 7.39 19.13 7.91
CA TRP A 300 7.13 20.44 7.31
C TRP A 300 5.97 21.19 7.95
N LEU A 301 4.90 20.49 8.35
CA LEU A 301 3.78 21.08 9.08
C LEU A 301 4.24 21.71 10.41
N ILE A 302 5.15 21.05 11.11
CA ILE A 302 5.80 21.59 12.31
C ILE A 302 6.71 22.74 11.95
N ASP A 303 7.59 22.56 10.95
CA ASP A 303 8.56 23.59 10.53
C ASP A 303 7.90 24.91 10.15
N SER A 304 6.77 24.85 9.45
CA SER A 304 5.99 26.00 8.95
C SER A 304 4.95 26.56 9.94
N ASP A 305 5.02 26.18 11.23
CA ASP A 305 4.14 26.68 12.31
C ASP A 305 2.65 26.40 12.09
N GLN A 306 2.30 25.44 11.23
CA GLN A 306 0.92 25.00 11.06
C GLN A 306 0.47 24.09 12.20
N PHE A 307 1.43 23.44 12.87
CA PHE A 307 1.22 22.61 14.05
C PHE A 307 2.38 22.80 15.02
N GLU A 308 2.08 22.92 16.31
CA GLU A 308 3.12 23.00 17.35
C GLU A 308 3.56 21.61 17.84
N SER A 309 2.66 20.62 17.77
CA SER A 309 2.89 19.27 18.27
C SER A 309 3.11 18.24 17.16
N ALA A 310 4.13 17.38 17.33
CA ALA A 310 4.33 16.21 16.47
C ALA A 310 3.11 15.30 16.49
N LYS A 311 2.51 15.06 17.65
CA LYS A 311 1.34 14.18 17.78
C LYS A 311 0.16 14.68 16.96
N GLU A 312 -0.17 15.96 17.08
CA GLU A 312 -1.30 16.57 16.35
C GLU A 312 -1.07 16.57 14.84
N SER A 313 0.17 16.86 14.39
CA SER A 313 0.50 16.81 12.96
C SER A 313 0.39 15.39 12.38
N LEU A 314 0.79 14.37 13.15
CA LEU A 314 0.69 12.95 12.76
C LEU A 314 -0.76 12.49 12.68
N ASP A 315 -1.58 12.88 13.67
CA ASP A 315 -3.02 12.59 13.70
C ASP A 315 -3.70 13.25 12.50
N TYR A 316 -3.46 14.55 12.28
CA TYR A 316 -3.97 15.31 11.13
C TYR A 316 -3.61 14.66 9.79
N PHE A 317 -2.34 14.33 9.58
CA PHE A 317 -1.90 13.66 8.35
C PHE A 317 -2.64 12.34 8.14
N GLY A 318 -2.75 11.53 9.20
CA GLY A 318 -3.48 10.27 9.19
C GLY A 318 -4.94 10.44 8.78
N GLU A 319 -5.62 11.45 9.31
CA GLU A 319 -7.02 11.76 8.99
C GLU A 319 -7.22 12.26 7.56
N ARG A 320 -6.31 13.09 7.06
CA ARG A 320 -6.38 13.57 5.68
C ARG A 320 -6.08 12.47 4.67
N ARG A 321 -5.11 11.61 4.99
CA ARG A 321 -4.68 10.53 4.09
C ARG A 321 -5.63 9.34 4.08
N THR A 322 -6.36 9.11 5.17
CA THR A 322 -7.32 8.00 5.31
C THR A 322 -8.71 8.43 4.88
N ASP A 323 -9.32 7.67 3.99
CA ASP A 323 -10.76 7.74 3.75
C ASP A 323 -11.49 6.77 4.69
N ARG A 324 -12.06 7.30 5.77
CA ARG A 324 -12.81 6.51 6.77
C ARG A 324 -14.16 6.01 6.24
N SER A 325 -14.65 6.51 5.09
CA SER A 325 -15.91 6.04 4.50
C SER A 325 -15.80 4.63 3.89
N THR A 326 -14.58 4.16 3.61
CA THR A 326 -14.33 2.87 2.94
C THR A 326 -13.69 1.81 3.82
N SER A 327 -12.97 2.19 4.89
CA SER A 327 -12.39 1.25 5.87
C SER A 327 -11.93 1.96 7.14
N THR A 328 -11.86 1.24 8.25
CA THR A 328 -11.26 1.69 9.53
C THR A 328 -9.73 1.62 9.56
N LYS A 329 -9.08 1.11 8.50
CA LYS A 329 -7.62 0.97 8.44
C LYS A 329 -6.94 2.34 8.39
N PHE A 330 -6.08 2.63 9.36
CA PHE A 330 -5.30 3.86 9.40
C PHE A 330 -4.23 3.92 8.28
N GLN A 331 -4.12 5.06 7.60
CA GLN A 331 -3.23 5.29 6.44
C GLN A 331 -2.18 6.39 6.69
N GLY A 332 -1.90 6.73 7.95
CA GLY A 332 -0.89 7.74 8.35
C GLY A 332 0.54 7.19 8.40
N VAL A 333 1.33 7.73 9.34
CA VAL A 333 2.69 7.24 9.60
C VAL A 333 2.66 5.78 10.09
N GLU A 334 3.56 4.94 9.56
CA GLU A 334 3.42 3.48 9.66
C GLU A 334 4.22 2.85 10.80
N THR A 335 5.25 3.52 11.31
CA THR A 335 6.16 2.94 12.32
C THR A 335 6.37 3.91 13.47
N PRO A 336 6.45 3.43 14.73
CA PRO A 336 6.78 4.27 15.87
C PRO A 336 8.10 5.03 15.73
N SER A 337 9.12 4.44 15.11
CA SER A 337 10.38 5.14 14.83
C SER A 337 10.17 6.38 13.95
N GLN A 338 9.31 6.30 12.93
CA GLN A 338 8.96 7.46 12.10
C GLN A 338 8.29 8.56 12.93
N SER A 339 7.34 8.21 13.79
CA SER A 339 6.69 9.18 14.69
C SER A 339 7.69 9.80 15.67
N ARG A 340 8.61 9.00 16.23
CA ARG A 340 9.68 9.45 17.12
C ARG A 340 10.57 10.49 16.44
N TYR A 341 10.91 10.31 15.17
CA TYR A 341 11.75 11.26 14.42
C TYR A 341 11.03 12.57 14.12
N VAL A 342 9.70 12.56 13.94
CA VAL A 342 8.90 13.80 13.90
C VAL A 342 8.97 14.52 15.26
N GLY A 343 8.86 13.78 16.37
CA GLY A 343 9.06 14.34 17.72
C GLY A 343 10.48 14.88 17.97
N TYR A 344 11.52 14.20 17.46
CA TYR A 344 12.87 14.75 17.49
C TYR A 344 12.96 16.08 16.73
N TYR A 345 12.31 16.19 15.57
CA TYR A 345 12.30 17.43 14.81
C TYR A 345 11.57 18.57 15.54
N GLU A 346 10.45 18.29 16.20
CA GLU A 346 9.77 19.25 17.08
C GLU A 346 10.74 19.83 18.13
N ILE A 347 11.53 18.97 18.77
CA ILE A 347 12.57 19.40 19.72
C ILE A 347 13.66 20.21 19.02
N LEU A 348 14.10 19.83 17.81
CA LEU A 348 15.08 20.61 17.04
C LEU A 348 14.59 22.04 16.79
N LYS A 349 13.33 22.19 16.39
CA LYS A 349 12.70 23.49 16.16
C LYS A 349 12.61 24.30 17.45
N ASN A 350 12.00 23.73 18.48
CA ASN A 350 11.62 24.48 19.68
C ASN A 350 12.78 24.74 20.64
N LYS A 351 13.74 23.81 20.75
CA LYS A 351 14.84 23.88 21.73
C LYS A 351 16.19 24.21 21.10
N TYR A 352 16.44 23.76 19.88
CA TYR A 352 17.74 23.89 19.23
C TYR A 352 17.76 24.88 18.06
N ASN A 353 16.67 25.62 17.82
CA ASN A 353 16.55 26.60 16.75
C ASN A 353 17.00 26.05 15.39
N LEU A 354 16.47 24.89 15.02
CA LEU A 354 16.75 24.17 13.76
C LEU A 354 18.22 23.77 13.57
N LYS A 355 18.99 23.67 14.66
CA LYS A 355 20.36 23.12 14.66
C LYS A 355 20.36 21.71 15.22
N LEU A 356 21.31 20.90 14.77
CA LEU A 356 21.53 19.59 15.40
C LEU A 356 21.90 19.78 16.88
N PRO A 357 21.40 18.91 17.77
CA PRO A 357 21.81 18.90 19.16
C PRO A 357 23.29 18.53 19.26
N PRO A 358 23.95 18.88 20.38
CA PRO A 358 25.31 18.42 20.66
C PRO A 358 25.41 16.90 20.55
N GLU A 359 26.44 16.45 19.84
CA GLU A 359 26.68 15.03 19.62
C GLU A 359 26.94 14.33 20.96
N ARG A 360 26.17 13.26 21.23
CA ARG A 360 26.35 12.45 22.44
C ARG A 360 26.90 11.08 22.09
N GLN A 361 28.12 10.81 22.56
CA GLN A 361 28.78 9.52 22.41
C GLN A 361 28.34 8.57 23.54
N LEU A 362 27.76 7.43 23.18
CA LEU A 362 27.24 6.44 24.13
C LEU A 362 27.67 5.03 23.74
N LYS A 363 27.82 4.13 24.71
CA LYS A 363 27.94 2.68 24.47
C LYS A 363 26.70 2.01 25.01
N ILE A 364 26.18 0.98 24.35
CA ILE A 364 25.08 0.20 24.95
C ILE A 364 25.69 -0.86 25.85
N LYS A 365 25.39 -0.82 27.14
CA LYS A 365 25.83 -1.82 28.13
C LYS A 365 24.96 -3.07 28.09
N ASN A 366 23.65 -2.89 28.06
CA ASN A 366 22.71 -4.01 27.98
C ASN A 366 21.39 -3.61 27.32
N LEU A 367 20.73 -4.64 26.79
CA LEU A 367 19.35 -4.60 26.32
C LEU A 367 18.51 -5.48 27.22
N LYS A 368 17.54 -4.88 27.92
CA LYS A 368 16.62 -5.61 28.79
C LYS A 368 15.27 -5.72 28.09
N ILE A 369 14.79 -6.95 27.93
CA ILE A 369 13.48 -7.27 27.35
C ILE A 369 12.55 -7.68 28.48
N HIS A 370 11.43 -6.98 28.59
CA HIS A 370 10.37 -7.24 29.55
C HIS A 370 9.29 -8.13 28.93
N THR A 371 8.78 -9.08 29.72
CA THR A 371 7.74 -10.03 29.32
C THR A 371 8.12 -10.86 28.09
N ILE A 372 9.17 -11.68 28.23
CA ILE A 372 9.71 -12.48 27.12
C ILE A 372 8.88 -13.74 26.86
N HIS A 373 8.11 -14.23 27.84
CA HIS A 373 7.33 -15.45 27.72
C HIS A 373 6.42 -15.41 26.47
N GLY A 374 6.45 -16.49 25.68
CA GLY A 374 5.72 -16.57 24.40
C GLY A 374 6.41 -15.90 23.20
N VAL A 375 7.49 -15.13 23.41
CA VAL A 375 8.31 -14.57 22.32
C VAL A 375 9.46 -15.53 21.99
N GLY A 376 9.33 -16.22 20.85
CA GLY A 376 10.33 -17.20 20.41
C GLY A 376 10.36 -18.38 21.37
N LYS A 377 11.54 -18.70 21.93
CA LYS A 377 11.69 -19.72 22.99
C LYS A 377 11.29 -19.22 24.38
N GLY A 378 10.95 -17.94 24.54
CA GLY A 378 10.52 -17.36 25.81
C GLY A 378 11.66 -17.15 26.83
N ASN A 379 12.91 -17.23 26.41
CA ASN A 379 14.08 -17.04 27.27
C ASN A 379 15.25 -16.29 26.59
N GLY A 380 15.04 -15.79 25.37
CA GLY A 380 16.02 -15.01 24.61
C GLY A 380 17.16 -15.81 23.96
N THR A 381 17.27 -17.12 24.21
CA THR A 381 18.39 -17.94 23.67
C THR A 381 18.40 -18.02 22.14
N ASP A 382 17.24 -17.84 21.51
CA ASP A 382 17.05 -17.83 20.07
C ASP A 382 17.16 -16.42 19.44
N MET A 383 17.54 -15.41 20.22
CA MET A 383 17.68 -14.04 19.74
C MET A 383 19.09 -13.73 19.22
N LYS A 384 19.12 -12.87 18.20
CA LYS A 384 20.32 -12.26 17.64
C LYS A 384 20.05 -10.77 17.49
N VAL A 385 20.94 -9.91 17.99
CA VAL A 385 20.76 -8.46 17.90
C VAL A 385 21.82 -7.85 17.01
N GLN A 386 21.40 -6.92 16.16
CA GLN A 386 22.29 -6.11 15.33
C GLN A 386 22.14 -4.64 15.72
N ILE A 387 23.27 -3.97 15.97
CA ILE A 387 23.35 -2.51 16.08
C ILE A 387 23.86 -1.99 14.76
N ILE A 388 23.10 -1.09 14.16
CA ILE A 388 23.36 -0.54 12.83
C ILE A 388 23.43 0.97 12.94
N THR A 389 24.50 1.56 12.41
CA THR A 389 24.63 3.02 12.23
C THR A 389 25.21 3.30 10.85
N ARG A 390 24.82 4.40 10.22
CA ARG A 390 25.25 4.78 8.86
C ARG A 390 25.12 3.61 7.85
N LYS A 391 24.04 2.83 7.98
CA LYS A 391 23.74 1.62 7.17
C LYS A 391 24.76 0.48 7.27
N GLN A 392 25.62 0.48 8.28
CA GLN A 392 26.59 -0.58 8.57
C GLN A 392 26.28 -1.25 9.90
N VAL A 393 26.36 -2.58 9.93
CA VAL A 393 26.26 -3.36 11.18
C VAL A 393 27.58 -3.17 11.95
N VAL A 394 27.52 -2.45 13.07
CA VAL A 394 28.71 -2.16 13.89
C VAL A 394 28.88 -3.13 15.06
N LEU A 395 27.80 -3.79 15.48
CA LEU A 395 27.84 -4.90 16.43
C LEU A 395 26.77 -5.93 16.04
N GLN A 396 27.12 -7.20 16.17
CA GLN A 396 26.18 -8.29 16.09
C GLN A 396 26.42 -9.24 17.26
N CYS A 397 25.39 -9.51 18.05
CA CYS A 397 25.42 -10.49 19.11
C CYS A 397 24.48 -11.66 18.83
N VAL A 398 24.86 -12.85 19.28
CA VAL A 398 24.10 -14.10 19.08
C VAL A 398 23.93 -14.75 20.45
N CYS A 399 22.71 -14.75 20.97
CA CYS A 399 22.44 -15.19 22.34
C CYS A 399 22.63 -16.70 22.53
N ALA A 400 22.38 -17.50 21.48
CA ALA A 400 22.47 -18.97 21.51
C ALA A 400 23.86 -19.49 21.92
N ASN A 401 24.92 -18.82 21.46
CA ASN A 401 26.31 -19.16 21.76
C ASN A 401 27.04 -18.02 22.51
N GLN A 402 26.30 -17.04 23.00
CA GLN A 402 26.82 -15.88 23.74
C GLN A 402 27.95 -15.14 23.01
N LYS A 403 27.88 -15.06 21.68
CA LYS A 403 28.87 -14.31 20.89
C LYS A 403 28.62 -12.81 21.07
N ASN A 404 29.63 -12.08 21.55
CA ASN A 404 29.60 -10.63 21.82
C ASN A 404 28.50 -10.20 22.81
N CYS A 405 28.02 -11.13 23.65
CA CYS A 405 27.03 -10.82 24.67
C CYS A 405 26.96 -11.90 25.76
N LYS A 406 26.51 -11.50 26.95
CA LYS A 406 26.08 -12.41 28.03
C LYS A 406 24.57 -12.35 28.19
N LEU A 407 23.94 -13.51 28.20
CA LEU A 407 22.49 -13.65 28.33
C LEU A 407 22.12 -14.02 29.76
N PHE A 408 21.23 -13.25 30.37
CA PHE A 408 20.64 -13.56 31.68
C PHE A 408 19.13 -13.60 31.55
N PHE A 409 18.52 -14.73 31.90
CA PHE A 409 17.08 -14.92 31.93
C PHE A 409 16.61 -15.02 33.38
N ASP A 410 15.72 -14.12 33.77
CA ASP A 410 15.06 -14.10 35.08
C ASP A 410 13.62 -14.59 34.88
N SER A 411 13.37 -15.85 35.27
CA SER A 411 12.07 -16.50 35.10
C SER A 411 11.01 -15.97 36.07
N GLU A 412 11.41 -15.44 37.22
CA GLU A 412 10.46 -14.89 38.21
C GLU A 412 9.89 -13.56 37.74
N ARG A 413 10.74 -12.73 37.12
CA ARG A 413 10.33 -11.43 36.58
C ARG A 413 9.91 -11.47 35.11
N ASP A 414 10.04 -12.63 34.47
CA ASP A 414 9.84 -12.81 33.03
C ASP A 414 10.62 -11.79 32.19
N THR A 415 11.92 -11.66 32.50
CA THR A 415 12.81 -10.70 31.82
C THR A 415 14.07 -11.35 31.29
N VAL A 416 14.57 -10.82 30.18
CA VAL A 416 15.87 -11.19 29.61
C VAL A 416 16.76 -9.96 29.59
N VAL A 417 18.00 -10.10 30.05
CA VAL A 417 19.05 -9.09 29.94
C VAL A 417 20.13 -9.62 29.01
N ILE A 418 20.35 -8.93 27.90
CA ILE A 418 21.44 -9.17 26.95
C ILE A 418 22.52 -8.12 27.25
N GLY A 419 23.51 -8.49 28.07
CA GLY A 419 24.69 -7.65 28.31
C GLY A 419 25.60 -7.69 27.08
N LEU A 420 25.87 -6.55 26.47
CA LEU A 420 26.68 -6.49 25.25
C LEU A 420 28.16 -6.42 25.59
N GLU A 421 28.97 -7.23 24.91
CA GLU A 421 30.43 -7.19 25.02
C GLU A 421 31.00 -6.41 23.84
N ASP A 422 32.02 -5.59 24.11
CA ASP A 422 32.73 -4.77 23.11
C ASP A 422 31.84 -3.89 22.23
N CYS A 423 30.75 -3.34 22.80
CA CYS A 423 29.91 -2.39 22.08
C CYS A 423 30.73 -1.13 21.69
N PRO A 424 30.81 -0.78 20.39
CA PRO A 424 31.52 0.41 19.95
C PRO A 424 30.83 1.68 20.48
N VAL A 425 31.57 2.78 20.49
CA VAL A 425 30.97 4.09 20.77
C VAL A 425 30.01 4.43 19.62
N LEU A 426 28.77 4.69 19.97
CA LEU A 426 27.68 5.05 19.07
C LEU A 426 27.44 6.54 19.14
N SER A 427 27.04 7.10 18.01
CA SER A 427 26.66 8.50 17.90
C SER A 427 25.71 8.75 16.73
N GLY A 428 24.76 9.65 16.94
CA GLY A 428 23.75 10.04 15.97
C GLY A 428 22.64 9.00 15.86
N ASP A 429 22.16 8.76 14.64
CA ASP A 429 21.05 7.86 14.35
C ASP A 429 21.51 6.38 14.45
N VAL A 430 20.85 5.62 15.33
CA VAL A 430 21.15 4.22 15.63
C VAL A 430 19.90 3.39 15.45
N LYS A 431 20.05 2.27 14.74
CA LYS A 431 19.04 1.23 14.61
C LYS A 431 19.44 0.00 15.42
N VAL A 432 18.49 -0.56 16.16
CA VAL A 432 18.65 -1.85 16.83
C VAL A 432 17.65 -2.83 16.22
N ARG A 433 18.15 -3.95 15.69
CA ARG A 433 17.34 -4.96 15.02
C ARG A 433 17.45 -6.31 15.73
N PHE A 434 16.31 -6.92 16.03
CA PHE A 434 16.23 -8.22 16.68
C PHE A 434 15.82 -9.28 15.65
N GLU A 435 16.72 -10.22 15.41
CA GLU A 435 16.50 -11.44 14.64
C GLU A 435 16.23 -12.60 15.59
N CYS A 436 15.48 -13.59 15.13
CA CYS A 436 15.15 -14.78 15.91
C CYS A 436 15.30 -16.02 15.03
N SER A 437 15.96 -17.06 15.54
CA SER A 437 16.10 -18.34 14.83
C SER A 437 14.83 -19.18 14.87
N SER A 438 13.94 -18.93 15.84
CA SER A 438 12.62 -19.55 15.92
C SER A 438 11.68 -18.93 14.89
N ALA A 439 10.59 -19.63 14.57
CA ALA A 439 9.57 -19.20 13.61
C ALA A 439 8.68 -18.06 14.14
N LEU A 440 9.29 -16.93 14.51
CA LEU A 440 8.56 -15.71 14.82
C LEU A 440 8.11 -15.01 13.53
N PRO A 441 6.88 -14.48 13.48
CA PRO A 441 6.43 -13.71 12.34
C PRO A 441 7.35 -12.51 12.09
N LYS A 442 7.93 -12.45 10.89
CA LYS A 442 8.71 -11.30 10.45
C LYS A 442 7.79 -10.20 9.93
N GLY A 443 8.08 -8.97 10.35
CA GLY A 443 7.36 -7.77 9.90
C GLY A 443 8.14 -6.99 8.86
N TYR A 444 8.16 -5.67 9.03
CA TYR A 444 9.06 -4.81 8.28
C TYR A 444 10.52 -5.10 8.63
N ASP A 445 11.43 -4.73 7.72
CA ASP A 445 12.88 -4.98 7.81
C ASP A 445 13.31 -6.46 7.87
N ASP A 446 12.41 -7.36 7.46
CA ASP A 446 12.60 -8.82 7.48
C ASP A 446 13.01 -9.39 8.85
N CYS A 447 12.54 -8.76 9.93
CA CYS A 447 12.84 -9.19 11.30
C CYS A 447 11.58 -9.22 12.18
N PRO A 448 11.61 -9.95 13.31
CA PRO A 448 10.57 -9.88 14.34
C PRO A 448 10.24 -8.45 14.78
N PHE A 449 11.24 -7.68 15.20
CA PHE A 449 11.08 -6.28 15.60
C PHE A 449 12.40 -5.50 15.57
N PHE A 450 12.29 -4.18 15.47
CA PHE A 450 13.42 -3.26 15.50
C PHE A 450 12.97 -1.90 16.04
N PHE A 451 13.91 -0.97 16.21
CA PHE A 451 13.61 0.43 16.46
C PHE A 451 14.80 1.32 16.09
N TRP A 452 14.52 2.60 15.91
CA TRP A 452 15.50 3.66 15.74
C TRP A 452 15.44 4.66 16.90
N PHE A 453 16.60 5.20 17.26
CA PHE A 453 16.74 6.33 18.17
C PHE A 453 17.93 7.21 17.72
N ASN A 454 18.07 8.40 18.29
CA ASN A 454 19.26 9.22 18.11
C ASN A 454 19.93 9.44 19.47
N THR A 455 21.25 9.23 19.55
CA THR A 455 21.99 9.27 20.83
C THR A 455 21.90 10.61 21.54
N SER A 456 21.73 11.70 20.80
CA SER A 456 21.68 13.07 21.33
C SER A 456 20.41 13.38 22.12
N PHE A 457 19.36 12.56 21.96
CA PHE A 457 18.07 12.69 22.66
C PHE A 457 17.92 11.69 23.80
N ILE A 458 18.94 10.89 24.07
CA ILE A 458 18.93 10.01 25.23
C ILE A 458 19.06 10.86 26.49
N GLU A 459 18.26 10.56 27.51
CA GLU A 459 18.33 11.17 28.83
C GLU A 459 18.61 10.09 29.89
N ASN A 460 19.27 10.45 30.99
CA ASN A 460 19.54 9.53 32.11
C ASN A 460 20.24 8.20 31.75
N ASN A 461 20.98 8.15 30.63
CA ASN A 461 21.63 6.94 30.10
C ASN A 461 20.67 5.74 29.93
N ARG A 462 19.38 6.00 29.66
CA ARG A 462 18.36 4.98 29.54
C ARG A 462 17.34 5.33 28.46
N LEU A 463 16.95 4.35 27.66
CA LEU A 463 15.83 4.44 26.72
C LEU A 463 14.87 3.28 26.98
N TYR A 464 13.63 3.58 27.38
CA TYR A 464 12.59 2.58 27.60
C TYR A 464 11.53 2.69 26.50
N LEU A 465 11.31 1.61 25.76
CA LEU A 465 10.35 1.55 24.65
C LEU A 465 9.29 0.48 24.95
N PRO A 466 8.03 0.87 25.24
CA PRO A 466 6.93 -0.08 25.36
C PRO A 466 6.58 -0.71 24.00
N ARG A 467 5.77 -1.77 24.00
CA ARG A 467 5.34 -2.49 22.79
C ARG A 467 4.89 -1.56 21.65
N ASN A 468 4.09 -0.54 21.98
CA ASN A 468 3.51 0.37 21.00
C ASN A 468 4.54 1.35 20.40
N GLU A 469 5.76 1.39 20.95
CA GLU A 469 6.87 2.20 20.48
C GLU A 469 7.96 1.40 19.74
N LEU A 470 7.73 0.10 19.52
CA LEU A 470 8.61 -0.80 18.80
C LEU A 470 8.08 -1.05 17.38
N ASP A 471 8.97 -1.06 16.40
CA ASP A 471 8.61 -1.32 15.01
C ASP A 471 8.34 -2.82 14.82
N ASN A 472 7.15 -3.12 14.29
CA ASN A 472 6.45 -4.42 14.21
C ASN A 472 5.54 -4.76 15.42
N PRO A 473 5.98 -4.75 16.70
CA PRO A 473 5.12 -5.06 17.85
C PRO A 473 3.94 -4.08 18.05
N HIS A 474 4.06 -2.84 17.57
CA HIS A 474 2.97 -1.86 17.58
C HIS A 474 1.70 -2.32 16.82
N LYS A 475 1.80 -3.35 15.97
CA LYS A 475 0.67 -3.82 15.17
C LYS A 475 -0.20 -4.78 15.96
N SER A 476 -1.50 -4.52 16.03
CA SER A 476 -2.46 -5.37 16.75
C SER A 476 -2.42 -6.85 16.37
N LYS A 477 -2.12 -7.17 15.10
CA LYS A 477 -1.97 -8.54 14.63
C LYS A 477 -0.85 -9.35 15.32
N THR A 478 0.11 -8.69 15.96
CA THR A 478 1.24 -9.34 16.65
C THR A 478 1.03 -9.43 18.17
N TRP A 479 -0.08 -8.94 18.71
CA TRP A 479 -0.31 -8.88 20.16
C TRP A 479 -0.58 -10.24 20.83
N LYS A 480 -0.81 -11.28 20.03
CA LYS A 480 -0.79 -12.68 20.52
C LYS A 480 0.62 -13.15 20.90
N VAL A 481 1.66 -12.53 20.33
CA VAL A 481 3.07 -12.84 20.59
C VAL A 481 3.66 -11.81 21.56
N TYR A 482 3.44 -10.52 21.30
CA TYR A 482 3.95 -9.43 22.15
C TYR A 482 2.83 -8.92 23.07
N SER A 483 2.92 -9.28 24.35
CA SER A 483 1.96 -8.88 25.40
C SER A 483 1.92 -7.36 25.59
N GLU A 484 0.91 -6.86 26.31
CA GLU A 484 0.76 -5.43 26.58
C GLU A 484 1.94 -4.83 27.36
N THR A 485 2.54 -5.62 28.24
CA THR A 485 3.70 -5.24 29.07
C THR A 485 5.05 -5.50 28.38
N PHE A 486 5.05 -6.05 27.15
CA PHE A 486 6.26 -6.24 26.38
C PHE A 486 6.96 -4.90 26.15
N ALA A 487 8.25 -4.82 26.49
CA ALA A 487 9.03 -3.61 26.34
C ALA A 487 10.52 -3.93 26.15
N VAL A 488 11.25 -3.01 25.53
CA VAL A 488 12.70 -3.07 25.43
C VAL A 488 13.30 -1.84 26.09
N GLU A 489 14.24 -2.07 27.00
CA GLU A 489 15.02 -1.04 27.66
C GLU A 489 16.47 -1.14 27.19
N VAL A 490 17.03 0.00 26.78
CA VAL A 490 18.44 0.17 26.41
C VAL A 490 19.14 0.95 27.50
N ASN A 491 20.17 0.35 28.09
CA ASN A 491 20.99 0.98 29.13
C ASN A 491 22.38 1.32 28.56
N PHE A 492 22.79 2.58 28.73
CA PHE A 492 24.05 3.11 28.18
C PHE A 492 25.17 3.25 29.23
#